data_AF-A0A9P5Z6X7-F1
#
_entry.id   AF-A0A9P5Z6X7-F1
#
_cell.length_a   1.000
_cell.length_b   1.000
_cell.length_c   1.000
_cell.angle_alpha   90.00
_cell.angle_beta   90.00
_cell.angle_gamma   90.00
#
_symmetry.space_group_name_H-M   'P 1'
#
loop_
_entity.id
_entity.type
_entity.pdbx_description
1 polymer ?
#
loop_
_entity_poly.entity_id
_entity_poly.type
_entity_poly.pdbx_seq_one_letter_code
_entity_poly.pdbx_strand_id
1 'polypeptide(L)'
;DPAVLRPCLWAVLVQLYPSLPPFFASYALPLADPILPLLQSIPASPLFSLVTLLNLSSSTYLTDQTIFTLKFLHALTALDASGTSITPYAIKSLASTLQLNEENDSARKHRGPWELRILSLRDCKHISNDVYSELIKFPLLSVI
;
A
#
# COMPACT_ATOMS: atom_id res chain seq x y z
N ASP A 1 -6.17 -23.48 -4.14
CA ASP A 1 -5.41 -22.30 -4.60
C ASP A 1 -6.32 -21.08 -4.50
N PRO A 2 -6.00 -20.07 -3.67
CA PRO A 2 -6.79 -18.84 -3.57
C PRO A 2 -6.88 -18.10 -4.91
N ALA A 3 -5.92 -18.26 -5.83
CA ALA A 3 -5.89 -17.57 -7.12
C ALA A 3 -7.05 -17.94 -8.06
N VAL A 4 -7.74 -19.06 -7.79
CA VAL A 4 -8.93 -19.48 -8.56
C VAL A 4 -10.20 -18.80 -8.05
N LEU A 5 -10.18 -18.25 -6.83
CA LEU A 5 -11.32 -17.55 -6.25
C LEU A 5 -11.37 -16.12 -6.74
N ARG A 6 -12.57 -15.55 -6.86
CA ARG A 6 -12.70 -14.10 -7.09
C ARG A 6 -12.15 -13.34 -5.86
N PRO A 7 -11.48 -12.19 -6.03
CA PRO A 7 -10.88 -11.46 -4.91
C PRO A 7 -11.88 -11.10 -3.81
N CYS A 8 -13.11 -10.73 -4.17
CA CYS A 8 -14.17 -10.45 -3.20
C CYS A 8 -14.56 -11.68 -2.37
N LEU A 9 -14.60 -12.86 -2.98
CA LEU A 9 -14.94 -14.09 -2.27
C LEU A 9 -13.84 -14.47 -1.30
N TRP A 10 -12.58 -14.37 -1.72
CA TRP A 10 -11.43 -14.53 -0.83
C TRP A 10 -11.53 -13.58 0.36
N ALA A 11 -11.79 -12.29 0.12
CA ALA A 11 -11.90 -11.28 1.18
C ALA A 11 -13.00 -11.58 2.20
N VAL A 12 -14.15 -12.12 1.75
CA VAL A 12 -15.23 -12.53 2.66
C VAL A 12 -14.82 -13.75 3.49
N LEU A 13 -14.19 -14.76 2.88
CA LEU A 13 -13.78 -15.96 3.58
C LEU A 13 -12.80 -15.65 4.71
N VAL A 14 -11.76 -14.85 4.44
CA VAL A 14 -10.73 -14.49 5.44
C VAL A 14 -11.26 -13.64 6.58
N GLN A 15 -12.38 -12.93 6.39
CA GLN A 15 -13.04 -12.16 7.45
C GLN A 15 -13.97 -13.02 8.32
N LEU A 16 -14.64 -14.03 7.73
CA LEU A 16 -15.64 -14.83 8.42
C LEU A 16 -15.07 -16.05 9.15
N TYR A 17 -13.99 -16.63 8.63
CA TYR A 17 -13.47 -17.91 9.11
C TYR A 17 -12.10 -17.73 9.77
N PRO A 18 -11.98 -17.83 11.10
CA PRO A 18 -10.73 -17.61 11.81
C PRO A 18 -9.70 -18.74 11.61
N SER A 19 -10.12 -19.91 11.13
CA SER A 19 -9.26 -21.10 11.00
C SER A 19 -9.22 -21.60 9.55
N LEU A 20 -8.95 -20.70 8.62
CA LEU A 20 -8.68 -21.10 7.23
C LEU A 20 -7.29 -21.72 7.09
N PRO A 21 -7.11 -22.64 6.12
CA PRO A 21 -5.79 -23.12 5.77
C PRO A 21 -4.80 -21.98 5.47
N PRO A 22 -3.51 -22.11 5.79
CA PRO A 22 -2.51 -21.04 5.64
C PRO A 22 -2.42 -20.46 4.23
N PHE A 23 -2.73 -21.23 3.20
CA PHE A 23 -2.72 -20.76 1.82
C PHE A 23 -3.79 -19.70 1.52
N PHE A 24 -4.78 -19.48 2.39
CA PHE A 24 -5.72 -18.36 2.27
C PHE A 24 -5.17 -17.05 2.85
N ALA A 25 -4.04 -17.06 3.55
CA ALA A 25 -3.50 -15.85 4.19
C ALA A 25 -3.01 -14.79 3.19
N SER A 26 -2.73 -15.20 1.94
CA SER A 26 -2.22 -14.32 0.89
C SER A 26 -3.02 -14.47 -0.39
N TYR A 27 -3.22 -13.36 -1.10
CA TYR A 27 -3.86 -13.32 -2.40
C TYR A 27 -3.07 -12.40 -3.33
N ALA A 28 -2.60 -12.92 -4.46
CA ALA A 28 -1.88 -12.14 -5.46
C ALA A 28 -2.86 -11.48 -6.43
N LEU A 29 -2.74 -10.17 -6.60
CA LEU A 29 -3.60 -9.38 -7.49
C LEU A 29 -2.76 -8.40 -8.31
N PRO A 30 -3.02 -8.24 -9.62
CA PRO A 30 -2.41 -7.17 -10.40
C PRO A 30 -2.77 -5.79 -9.84
N LEU A 31 -1.83 -4.84 -9.86
CA LEU A 31 -2.08 -3.46 -9.41
C LEU A 31 -3.21 -2.77 -10.21
N ALA A 32 -3.38 -3.15 -11.48
CA ALA A 32 -4.41 -2.61 -12.37
C ALA A 32 -5.79 -3.26 -12.19
N ASP A 33 -5.95 -4.19 -11.24
CA ASP A 33 -7.22 -4.88 -11.03
C ASP A 33 -8.29 -3.90 -10.51
N PRO A 34 -9.49 -3.86 -11.13
CA PRO A 34 -10.54 -2.91 -10.76
C PRO A 34 -11.13 -3.14 -9.37
N ILE A 35 -10.96 -4.34 -8.79
CA ILE A 35 -11.47 -4.69 -7.45
C ILE A 35 -10.50 -4.22 -6.37
N LEU A 36 -9.24 -3.93 -6.69
CA LEU A 36 -8.23 -3.55 -5.71
C LEU A 36 -8.65 -2.36 -4.82
N PRO A 37 -9.18 -1.23 -5.33
CA PRO A 37 -9.63 -0.13 -4.47
C PRO A 37 -10.74 -0.54 -3.50
N LEU A 38 -11.62 -1.46 -3.90
CA LEU A 38 -12.66 -1.99 -3.02
C LEU A 38 -12.08 -2.82 -1.88
N LEU A 39 -11.06 -3.66 -2.15
CA LEU A 39 -10.37 -4.41 -1.09
C LEU A 39 -9.67 -3.47 -0.10
N GLN A 40 -9.08 -2.39 -0.61
CA GLN A 40 -8.43 -1.36 0.21
C GLN A 40 -9.42 -0.52 1.04
N SER A 41 -10.73 -0.71 0.86
CA SER A 41 -11.76 -0.07 1.71
C SER A 41 -12.08 -0.88 2.97
N ILE A 42 -11.77 -2.19 3.00
CA ILE A 42 -12.13 -3.09 4.10
C ILE A 42 -11.46 -2.62 5.41
N PRO A 43 -12.22 -2.33 6.47
CA PRO A 43 -11.65 -1.85 7.73
C PRO A 43 -10.96 -2.99 8.48
N ALA A 44 -9.93 -2.65 9.25
CA ALA A 44 -9.34 -3.58 10.21
C ALA A 44 -10.32 -3.85 11.37
N SER A 45 -10.28 -5.06 11.91
CA SER A 45 -11.03 -5.49 13.09
C SER A 45 -10.09 -6.26 14.04
N PRO A 46 -10.51 -6.56 15.28
CA PRO A 46 -9.71 -7.39 16.19
C PRO A 46 -9.34 -8.78 15.64
N LEU A 47 -10.09 -9.28 14.64
CA LEU A 47 -9.92 -10.61 14.07
C LEU A 47 -9.35 -10.60 12.64
N PHE A 48 -9.22 -9.42 12.03
CA PHE A 48 -8.82 -9.30 10.62
C PHE A 48 -8.06 -7.99 10.38
N SER A 49 -6.92 -8.10 9.70
CA SER A 49 -6.22 -6.94 9.14
C SER A 49 -5.79 -7.28 7.72
N LEU A 50 -5.98 -6.34 6.80
CA LEU A 50 -5.50 -6.46 5.44
C LEU A 50 -4.10 -5.84 5.36
N VAL A 51 -3.13 -6.59 4.85
CA VAL A 51 -1.76 -6.12 4.63
C VAL A 51 -1.47 -6.19 3.14
N THR A 52 -1.03 -5.08 2.55
CA THR A 52 -0.71 -5.00 1.12
C THR A 52 0.78 -4.84 0.92
N LEU A 53 1.37 -5.77 0.18
CA LEU A 53 2.75 -5.74 -0.25
C LEU A 53 2.79 -5.45 -1.74
N LEU A 54 3.49 -4.39 -2.14
CA LEU A 54 3.59 -3.97 -3.52
C LEU A 54 5.05 -3.98 -3.97
N ASN A 55 5.36 -4.83 -4.94
CA ASN A 55 6.66 -4.86 -5.60
C ASN A 55 6.57 -4.13 -6.94
N LEU A 56 7.27 -3.01 -7.05
CA LEU A 56 7.46 -2.22 -8.27
C LEU A 56 8.96 -2.04 -8.58
N SER A 57 9.80 -2.94 -8.07
CA SER A 57 11.24 -2.90 -8.33
C SER A 57 11.53 -2.93 -9.84
N SER A 58 12.47 -2.08 -10.27
CA SER A 58 12.85 -1.86 -11.68
C SER A 58 11.69 -1.50 -12.62
N SER A 59 10.53 -1.10 -12.08
CA SER A 59 9.39 -0.71 -12.91
C SER A 59 9.62 0.66 -13.53
N THR A 60 9.63 0.72 -14.86
CA THR A 60 9.68 1.98 -15.62
C THR A 60 8.40 2.80 -15.49
N TYR A 61 7.31 2.18 -15.02
CA TYR A 61 6.03 2.83 -14.81
C TYR A 61 5.93 3.51 -13.44
N LEU A 62 6.86 3.25 -12.50
CA LEU A 62 6.93 3.97 -11.24
C LEU A 62 7.79 5.23 -11.41
N THR A 63 7.11 6.37 -11.44
CA THR A 63 7.67 7.70 -11.67
C THR A 63 7.11 8.66 -10.64
N ASP A 64 7.71 9.85 -10.54
CA ASP A 64 7.21 10.99 -9.77
C ASP A 64 5.74 11.32 -10.05
N GLN A 65 5.28 11.09 -11.29
CA GLN A 65 3.91 11.35 -11.71
C GLN A 65 2.95 10.18 -11.47
N THR A 66 3.44 8.96 -11.30
CA THR A 66 2.55 7.78 -11.16
C THR A 66 2.47 7.30 -9.72
N ILE A 67 3.46 7.62 -8.87
CA ILE A 67 3.45 7.22 -7.46
C ILE A 67 2.22 7.74 -6.69
N PHE A 68 1.65 8.88 -7.07
CA PHE A 68 0.45 9.42 -6.42
C PHE A 68 -0.76 8.47 -6.56
N THR A 69 -0.78 7.61 -7.58
CA THR A 69 -1.87 6.64 -7.80
C THR A 69 -1.96 5.62 -6.67
N LEU A 70 -0.86 5.39 -5.94
CA LEU A 70 -0.82 4.53 -4.76
C LEU A 70 -1.64 5.06 -3.58
N LYS A 71 -2.19 6.29 -3.66
CA LYS A 71 -3.05 6.87 -2.62
C LYS A 71 -4.27 6.04 -2.25
N PHE A 72 -4.75 5.20 -3.17
CA PHE A 72 -5.89 4.31 -2.95
C PHE A 72 -5.51 3.02 -2.21
N LEU A 73 -4.22 2.72 -2.08
CA LEU A 73 -3.71 1.57 -1.35
C LEU A 73 -3.59 1.89 0.14
N HIS A 74 -4.73 2.04 0.79
CA HIS A 74 -4.79 2.46 2.19
C HIS A 74 -4.19 1.44 3.16
N ALA A 75 -4.15 0.16 2.78
CA ALA A 75 -3.51 -0.93 3.51
C ALA A 75 -2.10 -1.26 2.98
N LEU A 76 -1.46 -0.35 2.22
CA LEU A 76 -0.09 -0.50 1.76
C LEU A 76 0.88 -0.50 2.94
N THR A 77 1.48 -1.65 3.22
CA THR A 77 2.40 -1.85 4.34
C THR A 77 3.86 -1.91 3.89
N ALA A 78 4.11 -2.51 2.73
CA ALA A 78 5.45 -2.57 2.14
C ALA A 78 5.43 -2.17 0.67
N LEU A 79 6.32 -1.27 0.30
CA LEU A 79 6.57 -0.86 -1.08
C LEU A 79 8.04 -1.12 -1.42
N ASP A 80 8.28 -1.99 -2.40
CA ASP A 80 9.58 -2.10 -3.05
C ASP A 80 9.59 -1.22 -4.31
N ALA A 81 10.32 -0.10 -4.25
CA ALA A 81 10.53 0.82 -5.37
C ALA A 81 11.98 0.78 -5.86
N SER A 82 12.74 -0.26 -5.52
CA SER A 82 14.17 -0.37 -5.83
C SER A 82 14.44 -0.31 -7.33
N GLY A 83 15.55 0.30 -7.74
CA GLY A 83 15.98 0.35 -9.14
C GLY A 83 15.07 1.17 -10.06
N THR A 84 14.19 2.00 -9.49
CA THR A 84 13.35 2.93 -10.27
C THR A 84 14.01 4.30 -10.41
N SER A 85 13.45 5.15 -11.27
CA SER A 85 13.97 6.49 -11.55
C SER A 85 13.27 7.59 -10.75
N ILE A 86 12.64 7.23 -9.62
CA ILE A 86 11.95 8.20 -8.77
C ILE A 86 12.91 9.15 -8.08
N THR A 87 12.45 10.37 -7.83
CA THR A 87 13.19 11.42 -7.13
C THR A 87 12.57 11.70 -5.75
N PRO A 88 13.14 12.58 -4.91
CA PRO A 88 12.50 13.01 -3.67
C PRO A 88 11.09 13.58 -3.87
N TYR A 89 10.80 14.12 -5.07
CA TYR A 89 9.46 14.60 -5.40
C TYR A 89 8.42 13.47 -5.40
N ALA A 90 8.78 12.24 -5.79
CA ALA A 90 7.88 11.10 -5.71
C ALA A 90 7.42 10.84 -4.26
N ILE A 91 8.36 10.83 -3.31
CA ILE A 91 8.06 10.59 -1.90
C ILE A 91 7.26 11.76 -1.33
N LYS A 92 7.60 13.00 -1.69
CA LYS A 92 6.79 14.18 -1.35
C LYS A 92 5.36 14.07 -1.87
N SER A 93 5.20 13.64 -3.12
CA SER A 93 3.91 13.43 -3.77
C SER A 93 3.11 12.37 -3.02
N LEU A 94 3.72 11.21 -2.71
CA LEU A 94 3.07 10.16 -1.91
C LEU A 94 2.68 10.64 -0.51
N ALA A 95 3.58 11.33 0.18
CA ALA A 95 3.34 11.85 1.52
C ALA A 95 2.22 12.90 1.54
N SER A 96 2.06 13.69 0.46
CA SER A 96 0.96 14.66 0.34
C SER A 96 -0.43 14.01 0.26
N THR A 97 -0.50 12.70 -0.02
CA THR A 97 -1.77 11.95 -0.06
C THR A 97 -2.25 11.52 1.33
N LEU A 98 -1.42 11.68 2.37
CA LEU A 98 -1.76 11.40 3.75
C LEU A 98 -2.68 12.49 4.29
N GLN A 99 -3.99 12.23 4.27
CA GLN A 99 -5.01 13.17 4.73
C GLN A 99 -5.83 12.57 5.88
N LEU A 100 -6.20 13.39 6.85
CA LEU A 100 -7.19 13.06 7.87
C LEU A 100 -8.58 13.31 7.29
N ASN A 101 -9.49 12.34 7.43
CA ASN A 101 -10.90 12.59 7.17
C ASN A 101 -11.51 13.24 8.40
N GLU A 102 -11.94 14.49 8.28
CA GLU A 102 -12.62 15.24 9.34
C GLU A 102 -14.13 14.92 9.41
N GLU A 103 -14.67 14.23 8.41
CA GLU A 103 -16.08 13.83 8.37
C GLU A 103 -16.33 12.55 9.20
N ASN A 104 -17.16 12.69 10.24
CA ASN A 104 -17.57 11.65 11.19
C ASN A 104 -18.22 10.41 10.57
N ASP A 105 -18.55 10.43 9.28
CA ASP A 105 -19.32 9.38 8.58
C ASP A 105 -18.46 8.45 7.71
N SER A 106 -17.14 8.68 7.67
CA SER A 106 -16.24 7.82 6.92
C SER A 106 -15.69 6.69 7.79
N ALA A 107 -15.90 5.43 7.36
CA ALA A 107 -15.39 4.22 8.02
C ALA A 107 -13.86 4.20 8.20
N ARG A 108 -13.14 5.12 7.55
CA ARG A 108 -11.68 5.32 7.66
C ARG A 108 -11.38 6.76 8.03
N LYS A 109 -10.69 6.94 9.17
CA LYS A 109 -10.16 8.23 9.66
C LYS A 109 -9.01 8.79 8.81
N HIS A 110 -8.36 7.93 8.02
CA HIS A 110 -7.14 8.26 7.29
C HIS A 110 -7.29 7.93 5.79
N ARG A 111 -6.90 8.85 4.90
CA ARG A 111 -6.72 8.63 3.45
C ARG A 111 -5.24 8.59 3.11
N GLY A 112 -4.89 7.79 2.10
CA GLY A 112 -3.50 7.52 1.73
C GLY A 112 -2.91 6.30 2.46
N PRO A 113 -1.66 5.93 2.15
CA PRO A 113 -0.99 4.74 2.69
C PRO A 113 -0.36 5.02 4.06
N TRP A 114 -1.19 5.30 5.08
CA TRP A 114 -0.72 5.52 6.46
C TRP A 114 -0.10 4.28 7.11
N GLU A 115 -0.42 3.11 6.57
CA GLU A 115 0.07 1.82 7.04
C GLU A 115 1.44 1.44 6.47
N LEU A 116 2.07 2.31 5.67
CA LEU A 116 3.39 2.06 5.11
C LEU A 116 4.42 1.96 6.25
N ARG A 117 5.07 0.79 6.35
CA ARG A 117 6.12 0.49 7.34
C ARG A 117 7.44 0.13 6.71
N ILE A 118 7.44 -0.35 5.47
CA ILE A 118 8.65 -0.74 4.76
C ILE A 118 8.65 -0.05 3.40
N LEU A 119 9.67 0.77 3.14
CA LEU A 119 9.91 1.36 1.84
C LEU A 119 11.32 1.00 1.40
N SER A 120 11.45 0.24 0.32
CA SER A 120 12.77 -0.02 -0.26
C SER A 120 13.09 0.93 -1.41
N LEU A 121 14.23 1.61 -1.32
CA LEU A 121 14.73 2.58 -2.29
C LEU A 121 16.13 2.20 -2.80
N ARG A 122 16.50 0.91 -2.70
CA ARG A 122 17.80 0.41 -3.17
C ARG A 122 17.97 0.73 -4.65
N ASP A 123 19.18 1.08 -5.06
CA ASP A 123 19.51 1.39 -6.46
C ASP A 123 18.69 2.51 -7.13
N CYS A 124 17.97 3.34 -6.35
CA CYS A 124 17.31 4.55 -6.85
C CYS A 124 18.31 5.69 -7.03
N LYS A 125 18.95 5.77 -8.20
CA LYS A 125 20.06 6.71 -8.48
C LYS A 125 19.72 8.21 -8.33
N HIS A 126 18.44 8.56 -8.41
CA HIS A 126 17.97 9.95 -8.35
C HIS A 126 17.40 10.36 -6.99
N ILE A 127 17.42 9.46 -6.00
CA ILE A 127 17.00 9.81 -4.64
C ILE A 127 18.12 10.58 -3.93
N SER A 128 17.78 11.72 -3.34
CA SER A 128 18.68 12.53 -2.51
C SER A 128 18.21 12.54 -1.05
N ASN A 129 19.01 13.13 -0.16
CA ASN A 129 18.67 13.30 1.25
C ASN A 129 17.46 14.23 1.49
N ASP A 130 16.97 14.93 0.47
CA ASP A 130 15.76 15.78 0.59
C ASP A 130 14.49 14.95 0.89
N VAL A 131 14.59 13.62 0.74
CA VAL A 131 13.51 12.68 1.05
C VAL A 131 13.18 12.60 2.55
N TYR A 132 14.15 12.87 3.44
CA TYR A 132 13.98 12.63 4.89
C TYR A 132 12.89 13.50 5.53
N SER A 133 12.69 14.73 5.06
CA SER A 133 11.62 15.60 5.56
C SER A 133 10.21 15.07 5.23
N GLU A 134 10.10 14.21 4.22
CA GLU A 134 8.83 13.60 3.80
C GLU A 134 8.63 12.23 4.46
N LEU A 135 9.71 11.46 4.67
CA LEU A 135 9.65 10.13 5.30
C LEU A 135 9.13 10.18 6.74
N ILE A 136 9.43 11.26 7.49
CA ILE A 136 8.96 11.42 8.87
C ILE A 136 7.42 11.49 8.99
N LYS A 137 6.72 11.77 7.88
CA LYS A 137 5.24 11.82 7.85
C LYS A 137 4.61 10.42 7.90
N PHE A 138 5.38 9.37 7.61
CA PHE A 138 4.93 7.98 7.68
C PHE A 138 5.27 7.40 9.06
N PRO A 139 4.27 7.11 9.91
CA PRO A 139 4.53 6.59 11.25
C PRO A 139 5.21 5.23 11.19
N LEU A 140 6.28 5.05 11.98
CA LEU A 140 7.02 3.78 12.11
C LEU A 140 7.59 3.26 10.78
N LEU A 141 7.87 4.14 9.83
CA LEU A 141 8.49 3.77 8.56
C LEU A 141 9.95 3.36 8.75
N SER A 142 10.30 2.19 8.22
CA SER A 142 11.66 1.72 8.01
C SER A 142 11.99 1.82 6.51
N VAL A 143 13.14 2.43 6.20
CA VAL A 143 13.61 2.60 4.82
C VAL A 143 14.84 1.71 4.61
N ILE A 144 14.84 0.94 3.52
CA ILE A 144 15.86 -0.07 3.18
C ILE A 144 16.48 0.20 1.81
#